data_AF-A0A0B1TEA0-F1
#
_entry.id   AF-A0A0B1TEA0-F1
#
_cell.length_a   1.000
_cell.length_b   1.000
_cell.length_c   1.000
_cell.angle_alpha   90.00
_cell.angle_beta   90.00
_cell.angle_gamma   90.00
#
_symmetry.space_group_name_H-M   'P 1'
#
loop_
_entity.id
_entity.type
_entity.pdbx_description
1 polymer ?
#
loop_
_entity_poly.entity_id
_entity_poly.type
_entity_poly.pdbx_seq_one_letter_code
_entity_poly.pdbx_strand_id
1 'polypeptide(L)'
;MFYSSYNEQLIRVGRSFLSHFAFGTSVPKAKVDDHNKPLYVVCGMDTFESIGPPPIDTASFSRAGQPLHLWKQAFCDSFPQAEKETIDKSSEDQSLFAEPLIDNLVANREKDLEIYIKQKKDRLAAEARAAEKIRAV
;
A
#
# COMPACT_ATOMS: atom_id res chain seq x y z
N MET A 1 5.61 18.77 -3.58
CA MET A 1 5.41 20.23 -3.53
C MET A 1 5.58 20.78 -4.94
N PHE A 2 4.62 21.55 -5.46
CA PHE A 2 4.81 22.24 -6.74
C PHE A 2 5.79 23.41 -6.58
N TYR A 3 6.79 23.49 -7.47
CA TYR A 3 7.80 24.55 -7.50
C TYR A 3 7.84 25.17 -8.90
N SER A 4 7.93 26.51 -8.97
CA SER A 4 8.14 27.22 -10.24
C SER A 4 9.03 28.43 -10.01
N SER A 5 10.03 28.60 -10.89
CA SER A 5 10.96 29.74 -10.87
C SER A 5 10.32 31.05 -11.31
N TYR A 6 9.12 30.99 -11.91
CA TYR A 6 8.38 32.18 -12.36
C TYR A 6 7.46 32.76 -11.28
N ASN A 7 7.31 32.07 -10.15
CA ASN A 7 6.48 32.50 -9.04
C ASN A 7 7.32 32.58 -7.76
N GLU A 8 7.68 33.80 -7.38
CA GLU A 8 8.56 34.08 -6.24
C GLU A 8 8.03 33.48 -4.92
N GLN A 9 6.71 33.48 -4.72
CA GLN A 9 6.08 32.92 -3.53
C GLN A 9 6.35 31.41 -3.42
N LEU A 10 6.32 30.68 -4.53
CA LEU A 10 6.64 29.25 -4.53
C LEU A 10 8.10 28.98 -4.25
N ILE A 11 8.99 29.82 -4.77
CA ILE A 11 10.43 29.71 -4.48
C ILE A 11 10.67 29.89 -2.99
N ARG A 12 10.03 30.88 -2.37
CA ARG A 12 10.12 31.14 -0.93
C ARG A 12 9.64 29.94 -0.12
N VAL A 13 8.48 29.39 -0.46
CA VAL A 13 7.93 28.21 0.22
C VAL A 13 8.86 27.00 0.01
N GLY A 14 9.43 26.83 -1.19
CA GLY A 14 10.30 25.71 -1.52
C GLY A 14 11.62 25.74 -0.75
N ARG A 15 12.24 26.92 -0.66
CA ARG A 15 13.42 27.14 0.19
C ARG A 15 13.13 26.86 1.67
N SER A 16 11.95 27.23 2.14
CA SER A 16 11.53 26.96 3.52
C SER A 16 11.39 25.46 3.80
N PHE A 17 10.77 24.70 2.89
CA PHE A 17 10.70 23.24 3.00
C PHE A 17 12.08 22.59 2.95
N LEU A 18 12.94 23.01 2.02
CA LEU A 18 14.28 22.46 1.92
C LEU A 18 15.12 22.75 3.18
N SER A 19 14.98 23.95 3.74
CA SER A 19 15.59 24.33 5.01
C SER A 19 15.06 23.48 6.19
N HIS A 20 13.75 23.19 6.22
CA HIS A 20 13.18 22.30 7.22
C HIS A 20 13.79 20.89 7.14
N PHE A 21 13.89 20.32 5.94
CA PHE A 21 14.46 18.98 5.78
C PHE A 21 15.97 18.93 6.03
N ALA A 22 16.72 19.96 5.64
CA ALA A 22 18.17 19.99 5.80
C ALA A 22 18.62 20.35 7.23
N PHE A 23 17.89 21.27 7.90
CA PHE A 23 18.35 21.91 9.13
C PHE A 23 17.33 21.88 10.27
N GLY A 24 16.15 21.28 10.08
CA GLY A 24 15.12 21.22 11.11
C GLY A 24 14.45 22.56 11.42
N THR A 25 14.57 23.56 10.55
CA THR A 25 13.88 24.86 10.72
C THR A 25 12.36 24.71 10.67
N SER A 26 11.59 25.72 11.09
CA SER A 26 10.12 25.61 11.08
C SER A 26 9.55 25.30 9.69
N VAL A 27 8.66 24.30 9.62
CA VAL A 27 7.93 23.97 8.38
C VAL A 27 6.83 25.02 8.10
N PRO A 28 6.59 25.40 6.83
CA PRO A 28 5.40 26.16 6.47
C PRO A 28 4.14 25.44 6.96
N LYS A 29 3.23 26.16 7.64
CA LYS A 29 1.96 25.60 8.17
C LYS A 29 0.77 25.75 7.22
N ALA A 30 0.96 26.40 6.08
CA ALA A 30 -0.08 26.58 5.10
C ALA A 30 -0.20 25.34 4.20
N LYS A 31 -1.38 25.16 3.60
CA LYS A 31 -1.60 24.26 2.47
C LYS A 31 -2.26 25.04 1.34
N VAL A 32 -2.06 24.59 0.11
CA VAL A 32 -2.80 25.02 -1.08
C VAL A 32 -3.32 23.77 -1.76
N ASP A 33 -4.63 23.59 -1.66
CA ASP A 33 -5.43 22.47 -2.17
C ASP A 33 -6.37 22.86 -3.32
N ASP A 34 -6.39 24.15 -3.70
CA ASP A 34 -7.07 24.66 -4.90
C ASP A 34 -6.34 24.22 -6.18
N HIS A 35 -7.02 23.44 -7.02
CA HIS A 35 -6.47 22.90 -8.26
C HIS A 35 -6.10 23.96 -9.31
N ASN A 36 -6.58 25.20 -9.18
CA ASN A 36 -6.19 26.31 -10.05
C ASN A 36 -4.88 26.97 -9.61
N LYS A 37 -4.34 26.54 -8.47
CA LYS A 37 -3.12 27.07 -7.88
C LYS A 37 -2.06 25.97 -7.77
N PRO A 38 -0.80 26.36 -7.72
CA PRO A 38 0.30 25.48 -7.32
C PRO A 38 0.02 24.69 -6.03
N LEU A 39 -0.20 23.39 -6.15
CA LEU A 39 -0.58 22.52 -5.03
C LEU A 39 0.61 22.23 -4.11
N TYR A 40 0.39 22.39 -2.81
CA TYR A 40 1.28 21.84 -1.78
C TYR A 40 0.48 21.55 -0.50
N VAL A 41 0.71 20.37 0.06
CA VAL A 41 0.08 19.93 1.30
C VAL A 41 1.18 19.43 2.22
N VAL A 42 1.14 19.88 3.47
CA VAL A 42 2.07 19.44 4.52
C VAL A 42 1.59 18.10 5.08
N CYS A 43 2.51 17.22 5.45
CA CYS A 43 2.18 15.95 6.08
C CYS A 43 1.28 16.19 7.32
N GLY A 44 0.17 15.45 7.41
CA GLY A 44 -0.80 15.58 8.48
C GLY A 44 -1.91 16.60 8.21
N MET A 45 -1.82 17.36 7.12
CA MET A 45 -2.92 18.23 6.64
C MET A 45 -3.71 17.60 5.47
N ASP A 46 -3.48 16.32 5.20
CA ASP A 46 -4.02 15.54 4.09
C ASP A 46 -5.01 14.46 4.53
N THR A 47 -5.76 14.69 5.61
CA THR A 47 -6.80 13.75 6.06
C THR A 47 -7.88 13.58 4.99
N PHE A 48 -8.50 12.39 4.91
CA PHE A 48 -9.62 12.15 3.98
C PHE A 48 -10.77 13.15 4.18
N GLU A 49 -11.07 13.50 5.44
CA GLU A 49 -12.05 14.55 5.75
C GLU A 49 -11.65 15.93 5.20
N SER A 50 -10.36 16.27 5.25
CA SER A 50 -9.85 17.52 4.69
C SER A 50 -9.80 17.53 3.15
N ILE A 51 -9.60 16.39 2.50
CA ILE A 51 -9.64 16.26 1.03
C ILE A 51 -11.09 16.32 0.54
N GLY A 52 -11.99 15.70 1.31
CA GLY A 52 -13.41 15.64 1.01
C GLY A 52 -13.82 14.37 0.25
N PRO A 53 -15.12 14.26 -0.04
CA PRO A 53 -15.68 13.11 -0.74
C PRO A 53 -15.30 13.10 -2.23
N PRO A 54 -15.24 11.91 -2.86
CA PRO A 54 -15.07 11.83 -4.30
C PRO A 54 -16.29 12.41 -5.06
N PRO A 55 -16.15 12.76 -6.35
CA PRO A 55 -17.19 13.44 -7.14
C PRO A 55 -18.50 12.66 -7.35
N ILE A 56 -18.54 11.39 -6.97
CA ILE A 56 -19.61 10.45 -7.33
C ILE A 56 -20.58 10.09 -6.20
N ASP A 57 -20.23 10.31 -4.92
CA ASP A 57 -21.19 10.18 -3.81
C ASP A 57 -20.67 10.82 -2.50
N THR A 58 -21.29 11.93 -2.10
CA THR A 58 -20.96 12.66 -0.87
C THR A 58 -21.61 12.05 0.37
N ALA A 59 -22.74 11.35 0.23
CA ALA A 59 -23.53 10.84 1.35
C ALA A 59 -22.95 9.53 1.91
N SER A 60 -22.25 8.75 1.08
CA SER A 60 -21.57 7.53 1.51
C SER A 60 -20.22 7.80 2.19
N PHE A 61 -19.60 8.96 1.94
CA PHE A 61 -18.24 9.24 2.41
C PHE A 61 -18.12 9.39 3.93
N SER A 62 -19.01 10.14 4.57
CA SER A 62 -18.98 10.36 6.03
C SER A 62 -19.29 9.10 6.85
N ARG A 63 -19.89 8.08 6.22
CA ARG A 63 -20.22 6.79 6.83
C ARG A 63 -19.31 5.66 6.35
N ALA A 64 -18.37 5.94 5.45
CA ALA A 64 -17.51 4.92 4.89
C ALA A 64 -16.46 4.48 5.91
N GLY A 65 -16.48 3.20 6.27
CA GLY A 65 -15.39 2.59 7.05
C GLY A 65 -14.07 2.56 6.27
N GLN A 66 -14.11 2.71 4.94
CA GLN A 66 -12.94 2.70 4.05
C GLN A 66 -13.06 3.79 2.96
N PRO A 67 -12.82 5.08 3.28
CA PRO A 67 -12.92 6.20 2.33
C PRO A 67 -12.02 6.06 1.09
N LEU A 68 -10.87 5.39 1.24
CA LEU A 68 -9.93 5.13 0.14
C LEU A 68 -10.56 4.28 -0.99
N HIS A 69 -11.44 3.33 -0.67
CA HIS A 69 -12.09 2.50 -1.69
C HIS A 69 -13.06 3.31 -2.55
N LEU A 70 -13.74 4.29 -1.96
CA LEU A 70 -14.61 5.20 -2.71
C LEU A 70 -13.81 6.03 -3.72
N TRP A 71 -12.65 6.55 -3.29
CA TRP A 71 -11.74 7.28 -4.17
C TRP A 71 -11.15 6.39 -5.27
N LYS A 72 -10.78 5.15 -4.93
CA LYS A 72 -10.33 4.16 -5.92
C LYS A 72 -11.41 3.90 -6.97
N GLN A 73 -12.65 3.67 -6.56
CA GLN A 73 -13.77 3.45 -7.47
C GLN A 73 -13.98 4.66 -8.39
N ALA A 74 -14.05 5.87 -7.83
CA ALA A 74 -14.21 7.10 -8.60
C ALA A 74 -13.10 7.29 -9.64
N PHE A 75 -11.87 6.95 -9.28
CA PHE A 75 -10.73 6.96 -10.20
C PHE A 75 -10.92 5.93 -11.31
N CYS A 76 -11.30 4.69 -10.99
CA CYS A 76 -11.50 3.64 -11.98
C CYS A 76 -12.66 3.92 -12.93
N ASP A 77 -13.70 4.60 -12.47
CA ASP A 77 -14.84 5.01 -13.30
C ASP A 77 -14.46 6.16 -14.26
N SER A 78 -13.55 7.05 -13.83
CA SER A 78 -13.14 8.23 -14.60
C SER A 78 -11.99 7.96 -15.58
N PHE A 79 -11.11 7.00 -15.26
CA PHE A 79 -9.89 6.72 -16.02
C PHE A 79 -9.86 5.25 -16.45
N PRO A 80 -9.50 4.96 -17.72
CA PRO A 80 -9.40 3.59 -18.20
C PRO A 80 -8.34 2.81 -17.41
N GLN A 81 -8.72 1.63 -16.92
CA GLN A 81 -7.80 0.74 -16.24
C GLN A 81 -7.03 -0.04 -17.30
N ALA A 82 -5.82 0.42 -17.63
CA ALA A 82 -4.91 -0.36 -18.43
C ALA A 82 -4.39 -1.52 -17.58
N GLU A 83 -4.65 -2.75 -18.01
CA GLU A 83 -3.89 -3.89 -17.52
C GLU A 83 -2.45 -3.66 -17.95
N LYS A 84 -1.57 -3.31 -17.01
CA LYS A 84 -0.15 -3.52 -17.25
C LYS A 84 -0.02 -5.01 -17.47
N GLU A 85 0.28 -5.42 -18.70
CA GLU A 85 0.94 -6.69 -18.92
C GLU A 85 2.13 -6.68 -17.96
N THR A 86 2.01 -7.46 -16.88
CA THR A 86 3.17 -7.82 -16.10
C THR A 86 4.03 -8.55 -17.11
N ILE A 87 5.02 -7.85 -17.66
CA ILE A 87 6.13 -8.48 -18.34
C ILE A 87 6.65 -9.43 -17.27
N ASP A 88 6.30 -10.71 -17.40
CA ASP A 88 6.92 -11.77 -16.65
C ASP A 88 8.40 -11.58 -16.93
N LYS A 89 9.12 -11.06 -15.93
CA LYS A 89 10.56 -10.89 -16.02
C LYS A 89 11.09 -12.23 -16.52
N SER A 90 11.73 -12.22 -17.68
CA SER A 90 12.19 -13.43 -18.33
C SER A 90 13.03 -14.24 -17.32
N SER A 91 13.10 -15.56 -17.46
CA SER A 91 13.95 -16.37 -16.58
C SER A 91 15.41 -15.88 -16.54
N GLU A 92 15.86 -15.16 -17.57
CA GLU A 92 17.17 -14.53 -17.63
C GLU A 92 17.33 -13.42 -16.58
N ASP A 93 16.33 -12.55 -16.39
CA ASP A 93 16.35 -11.52 -15.35
C ASP A 93 16.35 -12.12 -13.95
N GLN A 94 15.68 -13.26 -13.75
CA GLN A 94 15.65 -13.95 -12.45
C GLN A 94 17.03 -14.52 -12.07
N SER A 95 17.83 -14.94 -13.06
CA SER A 95 19.19 -15.43 -12.83
C SER A 95 20.15 -14.35 -12.29
N LEU A 96 19.88 -13.07 -12.59
CA LEU A 96 20.68 -11.94 -12.10
C LEU A 96 20.50 -11.66 -10.60
N PHE A 97 19.46 -12.23 -9.99
CA PHE A 97 19.12 -12.06 -8.57
C PHE A 97 19.24 -13.37 -7.78
N ALA A 98 19.97 -14.36 -8.30
CA ALA A 98 20.21 -15.61 -7.58
C ALA A 98 21.05 -15.34 -6.32
N GLU A 99 20.46 -15.57 -5.15
CA GLU A 99 21.09 -15.37 -3.84
C GLU A 99 21.07 -16.69 -3.07
N PRO A 100 22.12 -17.55 -3.22
CA PRO A 100 22.09 -18.90 -2.69
C PRO A 100 21.77 -18.99 -1.19
N LEU A 101 22.14 -17.99 -0.40
CA LEU A 101 21.80 -17.94 1.02
C LEU A 101 20.30 -17.74 1.25
N ILE A 102 19.67 -16.80 0.53
CA ILE A 102 18.24 -16.54 0.62
C ILE A 102 17.46 -17.73 0.06
N ASP A 103 17.88 -18.26 -1.10
CA ASP A 103 17.23 -19.38 -1.76
C ASP A 103 17.21 -20.63 -0.86
N ASN A 104 18.34 -20.93 -0.20
CA ASN A 104 18.41 -22.03 0.77
C ASN A 104 17.52 -21.80 2.00
N LEU A 105 17.44 -20.56 2.51
CA LEU A 105 16.56 -20.23 3.63
C LEU A 105 15.09 -20.40 3.28
N VAL A 106 14.69 -19.97 2.08
CA VAL A 106 13.32 -20.16 1.57
C VAL A 106 13.02 -21.64 1.40
N ALA A 107 13.91 -22.40 0.76
CA ALA A 107 13.72 -23.84 0.55
C ALA A 107 13.63 -24.63 1.88
N ASN A 108 14.41 -24.24 2.89
CA ASN A 108 14.32 -24.87 4.21
C ASN A 108 13.00 -24.54 4.91
N ARG A 109 12.59 -23.26 4.86
CA ARG A 109 11.30 -22.83 5.42
C ARG A 109 10.11 -23.56 4.77
N GLU A 110 10.15 -23.76 3.46
CA GLU A 110 9.11 -24.49 2.73
C GLU A 110 9.06 -25.96 3.15
N LYS A 111 10.21 -26.64 3.25
CA LYS A 111 10.27 -28.03 3.75
C LYS A 111 9.70 -28.17 5.16
N ASP A 112 10.07 -27.26 6.06
CA ASP A 112 9.57 -27.28 7.44
C ASP A 112 8.05 -27.07 7.49
N LEU A 113 7.52 -26.17 6.65
CA LEU A 113 6.09 -25.93 6.51
C LEU A 113 5.36 -27.18 5.97
N GLU A 114 5.90 -27.85 4.97
CA GLU A 114 5.32 -29.08 4.41
C GLU A 114 5.25 -30.20 5.45
N ILE A 115 6.33 -30.41 6.21
CA ILE A 115 6.38 -31.38 7.30
C ILE A 115 5.32 -31.06 8.35
N TYR A 116 5.22 -29.78 8.76
CA TYR A 116 4.24 -29.36 9.74
C TYR A 116 2.79 -29.58 9.26
N ILE A 117 2.49 -29.24 8.01
CA ILE A 117 1.18 -29.45 7.40
C ILE A 117 0.84 -30.94 7.39
N LYS A 118 1.80 -31.80 7.01
CA LYS A 118 1.62 -33.25 7.00
C LYS A 118 1.35 -33.80 8.39
N GLN A 119 2.18 -33.46 9.38
CA GLN A 119 1.99 -33.88 10.77
C GLN A 119 0.64 -33.43 11.34
N LYS A 120 0.21 -32.20 11.03
CA LYS A 120 -1.09 -31.69 11.45
C LYS A 120 -2.24 -32.48 10.84
N LYS A 121 -2.15 -32.82 9.55
CA LYS A 121 -3.15 -33.67 8.87
C LYS A 121 -3.20 -35.08 9.47
N ASP A 122 -2.03 -35.69 9.70
CA ASP A 122 -1.94 -37.03 10.27
C ASP A 122 -2.51 -37.10 11.69
N ARG A 123 -2.24 -36.08 12.52
CA ARG A 123 -2.82 -35.97 13.88
C ARG A 123 -4.35 -35.87 13.85
N LEU A 124 -4.90 -35.00 13.00
CA LEU A 124 -6.35 -34.86 12.84
C LEU A 124 -7.00 -36.16 12.36
N ALA A 125 -6.36 -36.87 11.44
CA ALA A 125 -6.85 -38.16 10.96
C ALA A 125 -6.82 -39.24 12.06
N ALA A 126 -5.80 -39.26 12.92
CA ALA A 126 -5.71 -40.18 14.05
C ALA A 126 -6.79 -39.89 15.11
N GLU A 127 -7.02 -38.62 15.44
CA GLU A 127 -8.08 -38.17 16.35
C GLU A 127 -9.48 -38.54 15.82
N ALA A 128 -9.73 -38.33 14.52
CA ALA A 128 -10.99 -38.74 13.89
C ALA A 128 -11.22 -40.25 13.98
N ARG A 129 -10.19 -41.07 13.69
CA ARG A 129 -10.28 -42.54 13.82
C ARG A 129 -10.50 -42.99 15.26
N ALA A 130 -9.92 -42.30 16.24
CA ALA A 130 -10.14 -42.59 17.66
C ALA A 130 -11.57 -42.23 18.09
N ALA A 131 -12.09 -41.08 17.63
CA ALA A 131 -13.47 -40.65 17.89
C ALA A 131 -14.51 -41.61 17.27
N GLU A 132 -14.27 -42.10 16.05
CA GLU A 132 -15.12 -43.11 15.41
C GLU A 132 -15.15 -44.43 16.21
N LYS A 133 -14.00 -44.88 16.72
CA LYS A 133 -13.91 -46.10 17.55
C LYS A 133 -14.65 -45.94 18.88
N ILE A 134 -14.59 -44.77 19.51
CA ILE A 134 -15.33 -44.49 20.76
C ILE A 134 -16.83 -44.42 20.52
N ARG A 135 -17.27 -43.93 19.34
CA ARG A 135 -18.69 -43.83 18.98
C ARG A 135 -19.32 -45.18 18.59
N ALA A 136 -18.51 -46.16 18.19
CA ALA A 136 -18.94 -47.49 17.79
C ALA A 136 -19.06 -48.50 18.95
N VAL A 137 -18.74 -48.08 20.19
CA VAL A 137 -18.90 -48.83 21.45
C VAL A 137 -20.09 -48.25 22.21
#